data_AF-A0A523IQ15-F1
#
_entry.id   AF-A0A523IQ15-F1
#
_cell.length_a   1.000
_cell.length_b   1.000
_cell.length_c   1.000
_cell.angle_alpha   90.00
_cell.angle_beta   90.00
_cell.angle_gamma   90.00
#
_symmetry.space_group_name_H-M   'P 1'
#
loop_
_entity.id
_entity.type
_entity.pdbx_description
1 polymer ?
#
loop_
_entity_poly.entity_id
_entity_poly.type
_entity_poly.pdbx_seq_one_letter_code
_entity_poly.pdbx_strand_id
1 'polypeptide(L)'
;MPDIVKDILKPTLPSIITILVILGGLFAFNDFLNNRIDNRINDAEYISKLSKSLRPYLIFNQNGSIVYDHGAESLLDSISVDFILNFNMDKPIKIIIYPKKFLKVKPLLECLTGIGYQEKASRHGFKSWEYVLDVNSYGEAENNLFMIEILD
;
A
#
# COMPACT_ATOMS: atom_id res chain seq x y z
N MET A 1 -8.25 70.08 25.39
CA MET A 1 -7.46 68.84 25.33
C MET A 1 -8.20 67.58 24.83
N PRO A 2 -9.55 67.45 24.84
CA PRO A 2 -10.22 66.26 24.29
C PRO A 2 -10.35 66.22 22.75
N ASP A 3 -10.26 67.37 22.06
CA ASP A 3 -10.54 67.43 20.61
C ASP A 3 -9.37 66.98 19.73
N ILE A 4 -8.13 67.23 20.16
CA ILE A 4 -6.89 66.84 19.43
C ILE A 4 -6.79 65.30 19.33
N VAL A 5 -7.23 64.59 20.37
CA VAL A 5 -7.20 63.13 20.42
C VAL A 5 -8.20 62.52 19.43
N LYS A 6 -9.39 63.13 19.28
CA LYS A 6 -10.41 62.66 18.33
C LYS A 6 -10.00 62.84 16.87
N ASP A 7 -9.31 63.93 16.54
CA ASP A 7 -8.91 64.19 15.15
C ASP A 7 -7.69 63.36 14.70
N ILE A 8 -6.86 62.88 15.64
CA ILE A 8 -5.77 61.93 15.35
C ILE A 8 -6.27 60.48 15.28
N LEU A 9 -7.31 60.13 16.06
CA LEU A 9 -7.87 58.76 16.08
C LEU A 9 -8.75 58.45 14.87
N LYS A 10 -9.47 59.42 14.31
CA LYS A 10 -10.36 59.21 13.15
C LYS A 10 -9.66 58.69 11.88
N PRO A 11 -8.48 59.20 11.46
CA PRO A 11 -7.80 58.70 10.28
C PRO A 11 -6.99 57.42 10.52
N THR A 12 -6.70 57.04 11.78
CA THR A 12 -5.92 55.84 12.12
C THR A 12 -6.79 54.61 12.30
N LEU A 13 -8.04 54.77 12.75
CA LEU A 13 -9.00 53.68 12.91
C LEU A 13 -9.26 52.85 11.62
N PRO A 14 -9.50 53.46 10.43
CA PRO A 14 -9.73 52.70 9.20
C PRO A 14 -8.52 51.88 8.79
N SER A 15 -7.30 52.41 9.02
CA SER A 15 -6.06 51.72 8.73
C SER A 15 -5.88 50.49 9.61
N ILE A 16 -6.18 50.60 10.91
CA ILE A 16 -6.14 49.47 11.85
C ILE A 16 -7.15 48.39 11.45
N ILE A 17 -8.39 48.78 11.10
CA ILE A 17 -9.42 47.84 10.64
C ILE A 17 -8.97 47.13 9.36
N THR A 18 -8.38 47.86 8.41
CA THR A 18 -7.88 47.30 7.14
C THR A 18 -6.79 46.26 7.40
N ILE A 19 -5.84 46.54 8.30
CA ILE A 19 -4.79 45.58 8.66
C ILE A 19 -5.39 44.32 9.31
N LEU A 20 -6.36 44.47 10.22
CA LEU A 20 -7.01 43.34 10.87
C LEU A 20 -7.79 42.46 9.88
N VAL A 21 -8.46 43.07 8.89
CA VAL A 21 -9.17 42.33 7.84
C VAL A 21 -8.22 41.56 6.95
N ILE A 22 -7.08 42.16 6.57
CA ILE A 22 -6.06 41.48 5.77
C ILE A 22 -5.48 40.30 6.53
N LEU A 23 -5.11 40.49 7.80
CA LEU A 23 -4.57 39.42 8.64
C LEU A 23 -5.61 38.30 8.85
N GLY A 24 -6.85 38.65 9.15
CA GLY A 24 -7.95 37.69 9.29
C GLY A 24 -8.20 36.92 7.98
N GLY A 25 -8.16 37.59 6.84
CA GLY A 25 -8.29 36.98 5.52
C GLY A 25 -7.15 36.01 5.20
N LEU A 26 -5.90 36.36 5.52
CA LEU A 26 -4.74 35.49 5.35
C LEU A 26 -4.84 34.22 6.21
N PHE A 27 -5.26 34.36 7.47
CA PHE A 27 -5.47 33.22 8.35
C PHE A 27 -6.60 32.30 7.86
N ALA A 28 -7.76 32.87 7.51
CA ALA A 28 -8.89 32.11 6.99
C ALA A 28 -8.56 31.40 5.67
N PHE A 29 -7.77 32.03 4.80
CA PHE A 29 -7.32 31.43 3.55
C PHE A 29 -6.36 30.26 3.78
N ASN A 30 -5.40 30.42 4.70
CA ASN A 30 -4.49 29.34 5.06
C ASN A 30 -5.24 28.14 5.65
N ASP A 31 -6.19 28.40 6.54
CA ASP A 31 -7.01 27.36 7.17
C ASP A 31 -7.91 26.65 6.13
N PHE A 32 -8.47 27.38 5.18
CA PHE A 32 -9.22 26.80 4.06
C PHE A 32 -8.35 25.88 3.18
N LEU A 33 -7.12 26.28 2.88
CA LEU A 33 -6.19 25.45 2.11
C LEU A 33 -5.82 24.18 2.86
N ASN A 34 -5.47 24.29 4.15
CA ASN A 34 -5.16 23.13 4.99
C ASN A 34 -6.34 22.16 5.06
N ASN A 35 -7.54 22.66 5.36
CA ASN A 35 -8.75 21.83 5.41
C ASN A 35 -9.04 21.15 4.06
N ARG A 36 -8.81 21.84 2.93
CA ARG A 36 -9.02 21.27 1.60
C ARG A 36 -8.00 20.18 1.27
N ILE A 37 -6.76 20.34 1.70
CA ILE A 37 -5.68 19.36 1.54
C ILE A 37 -5.94 18.15 2.45
N ASP A 38 -6.24 18.37 3.72
CA ASP A 38 -6.52 17.31 4.69
C ASP A 38 -7.72 16.47 4.26
N ASN A 39 -8.79 17.10 3.75
CA ASN A 39 -9.94 16.38 3.21
C ASN A 39 -9.59 15.51 1.98
N ARG A 40 -8.56 15.88 1.20
CA ARG A 40 -8.09 15.08 0.06
C ARG A 40 -7.13 13.97 0.47
N ILE A 41 -6.28 14.21 1.46
CA ILE A 41 -5.34 13.21 1.99
C ILE A 41 -6.10 12.13 2.77
N ASN A 42 -7.13 12.52 3.51
CA ASN A 42 -7.97 11.61 4.29
C ASN A 42 -9.08 10.92 3.47
N ASP A 43 -9.12 11.15 2.15
CA ASP A 43 -10.02 10.44 1.26
C ASP A 43 -9.58 8.97 1.17
N ALA A 44 -10.45 8.06 1.63
CA ALA A 44 -10.18 6.62 1.64
C ALA A 44 -9.85 6.08 0.24
N GLU A 45 -10.41 6.67 -0.82
CA GLU A 45 -10.10 6.28 -2.19
C GLU A 45 -8.68 6.67 -2.59
N TYR A 46 -8.23 7.86 -2.16
CA TYR A 46 -6.87 8.34 -2.41
C TYR A 46 -5.84 7.49 -1.66
N ILE A 47 -6.09 7.21 -0.38
CA ILE A 47 -5.24 6.32 0.44
C ILE A 47 -5.19 4.91 -0.17
N SER A 48 -6.33 4.37 -0.62
CA SER A 48 -6.37 3.07 -1.29
C SER A 48 -5.57 3.05 -2.59
N LYS A 49 -5.69 4.09 -3.43
CA LYS A 49 -4.90 4.20 -4.66
C LYS A 49 -3.39 4.33 -4.38
N LEU A 50 -3.02 5.13 -3.38
CA LEU A 50 -1.63 5.32 -3.00
C LEU A 50 -1.02 4.04 -2.43
N SER A 51 -1.73 3.34 -1.54
CA SER A 51 -1.27 2.06 -0.97
C SER A 51 -1.09 0.97 -2.03
N LYS A 52 -2.02 0.85 -2.99
CA LYS A 52 -1.87 -0.04 -4.16
C LYS A 52 -0.62 0.28 -5.00
N SER A 53 -0.21 1.54 -5.06
CA SER A 53 0.98 1.95 -5.79
C SER A 53 2.28 1.73 -5.01
N LEU A 54 2.24 1.78 -3.67
CA LEU A 54 3.44 1.71 -2.83
C LEU A 54 3.84 0.28 -2.51
N ARG A 55 2.86 -0.59 -2.21
CA ARG A 55 3.09 -1.98 -1.82
C ARG A 55 1.99 -2.88 -2.40
N PRO A 56 1.99 -3.08 -3.73
CA PRO A 56 1.01 -3.93 -4.38
C PRO A 56 1.16 -5.38 -3.90
N TYR A 57 0.06 -5.97 -3.43
CA TYR A 57 0.00 -7.38 -3.08
C TYR A 57 -1.26 -8.04 -3.63
N LEU A 58 -1.27 -9.36 -3.69
CA LEU A 58 -2.48 -10.14 -3.92
C LEU A 58 -2.46 -11.38 -3.03
N ILE A 59 -3.66 -11.86 -2.72
CA ILE A 59 -3.88 -13.07 -1.94
C ILE A 59 -4.48 -14.12 -2.88
N PHE A 60 -3.91 -15.31 -2.90
CA PHE A 60 -4.36 -16.43 -3.70
C PHE A 60 -4.42 -17.71 -2.88
N ASN A 61 -5.26 -18.65 -3.29
CA ASN A 61 -5.39 -19.94 -2.63
C ASN A 61 -4.37 -20.96 -3.19
N GLN A 62 -4.32 -22.13 -2.57
CA GLN A 62 -3.49 -23.27 -2.98
C GLN A 62 -3.70 -23.77 -4.43
N ASN A 63 -4.78 -23.35 -5.11
CA ASN A 63 -5.04 -23.68 -6.51
C ASN A 63 -4.59 -22.54 -7.46
N GLY A 64 -3.94 -21.49 -6.93
CA GLY A 64 -3.57 -20.30 -7.69
C GLY A 64 -4.73 -19.34 -7.99
N SER A 65 -5.93 -19.57 -7.44
CA SER A 65 -7.06 -18.67 -7.64
C SER A 65 -6.92 -17.43 -6.76
N ILE A 66 -7.05 -16.25 -7.36
CA ILE A 66 -6.97 -14.96 -6.66
C ILE A 66 -8.22 -14.78 -5.79
N VAL A 67 -7.99 -14.54 -4.49
CA VAL A 67 -9.03 -14.25 -3.49
C VAL A 67 -9.17 -12.75 -3.28
N TYR A 68 -8.06 -12.02 -3.35
CA TYR A 68 -8.04 -10.58 -3.17
C TYR A 68 -6.88 -9.96 -3.96
N ASP A 69 -7.12 -8.81 -4.60
CA ASP A 69 -6.08 -8.06 -5.32
C ASP A 69 -5.98 -6.62 -4.79
N HIS A 70 -4.76 -6.24 -4.44
CA HIS A 70 -4.37 -4.89 -4.06
C HIS A 70 -3.44 -4.26 -5.10
N GLY A 71 -3.74 -4.49 -6.39
CA GLY A 71 -3.03 -3.89 -7.52
C GLY A 71 -1.85 -4.71 -8.06
N ALA A 72 -1.52 -5.85 -7.44
CA ALA A 72 -0.42 -6.70 -7.88
C ALA A 72 -0.74 -7.48 -9.16
N GLU A 73 -2.01 -7.77 -9.45
CA GLU A 73 -2.42 -8.43 -10.70
C GLU A 73 -1.97 -7.63 -11.94
N SER A 74 -1.96 -6.30 -11.85
CA SER A 74 -1.49 -5.44 -12.94
C SER A 74 0.00 -5.63 -13.27
N LEU A 75 0.80 -6.11 -12.31
CA LEU A 75 2.25 -6.30 -12.40
C LEU A 75 2.64 -7.75 -12.74
N LEU A 76 1.71 -8.70 -12.61
CA LEU A 76 1.94 -10.12 -12.83
C LEU A 76 1.27 -10.61 -14.10
N ASP A 77 1.97 -11.46 -14.83
CA ASP A 77 1.45 -12.16 -16.00
C ASP A 77 0.67 -13.41 -15.57
N SER A 78 1.24 -14.20 -14.64
CA SER A 78 0.56 -15.36 -14.05
C SER A 78 1.23 -15.82 -12.74
N ILE A 79 0.49 -16.63 -11.97
CA ILE A 79 0.99 -17.39 -10.82
C ILE A 79 0.68 -18.87 -11.08
N SER A 80 1.69 -19.72 -10.97
CA SER A 80 1.55 -21.18 -11.00
C SER A 80 1.75 -21.73 -9.60
N VAL A 81 0.87 -22.62 -9.17
CA VAL A 81 1.00 -23.36 -7.91
C VAL A 81 0.99 -24.84 -8.24
N ASP A 82 2.11 -25.49 -8.02
CA ASP A 82 2.33 -26.91 -8.28
C ASP A 82 2.64 -27.64 -6.98
N PHE A 83 2.09 -28.84 -6.81
CA PHE A 83 2.45 -29.71 -5.69
C PHE A 83 3.52 -30.69 -6.16
N ILE A 84 4.74 -30.57 -5.64
CA ILE A 84 5.78 -31.54 -5.89
C ILE A 84 5.51 -32.73 -4.96
N LEU A 85 5.15 -33.88 -5.53
CA LEU A 85 5.12 -35.13 -4.77
C LEU A 85 6.56 -35.57 -4.52
N ASN A 86 7.04 -35.46 -3.28
CA ASN A 86 8.27 -36.14 -2.89
C ASN A 86 7.97 -37.62 -2.56
N PHE A 87 8.97 -38.48 -2.74
CA PHE A 87 8.86 -39.92 -2.49
C PHE A 87 8.46 -40.29 -1.06
N ASN A 88 8.63 -39.37 -0.10
CA ASN A 88 8.01 -39.40 1.22
C ASN A 88 6.84 -38.41 1.20
N MET A 89 5.64 -38.88 1.55
CA MET A 89 4.29 -38.33 1.30
C MET A 89 3.99 -36.86 1.69
N ASP A 90 4.98 -36.07 2.08
CA ASP A 90 4.85 -34.63 2.26
C ASP A 90 5.00 -33.94 0.90
N LYS A 91 4.01 -33.12 0.52
CA LYS A 91 3.98 -32.42 -0.77
C LYS A 91 4.60 -31.03 -0.61
N PRO A 92 5.88 -30.80 -0.95
CA PRO A 92 6.39 -29.45 -1.09
C PRO A 92 5.55 -28.67 -2.09
N ILE A 93 5.16 -27.46 -1.72
CA ILE A 93 4.40 -26.56 -2.59
C ILE A 93 5.41 -25.74 -3.37
N LYS A 94 5.31 -25.80 -4.69
CA LYS A 94 6.08 -24.99 -5.61
C LYS A 94 5.20 -23.86 -6.12
N ILE A 95 5.62 -22.62 -5.89
CA ILE A 95 4.92 -21.45 -6.41
C ILE A 95 5.86 -20.74 -7.37
N ILE A 96 5.42 -20.53 -8.61
CA ILE A 96 6.18 -19.77 -9.60
C ILE A 96 5.40 -18.51 -9.95
N ILE A 97 6.07 -17.37 -9.85
CA ILE A 97 5.51 -16.05 -10.13
C ILE A 97 6.17 -15.51 -11.39
N TYR A 98 5.32 -15.15 -12.35
CA TYR A 98 5.72 -14.61 -13.66
C TYR A 98 5.39 -13.12 -13.69
N PRO A 99 6.35 -12.22 -13.37
CA PRO A 99 6.10 -10.79 -13.45
C PRO A 99 6.14 -10.29 -14.90
N LYS A 100 5.34 -9.28 -15.24
CA LYS A 100 5.35 -8.66 -16.58
C LYS A 100 6.67 -7.95 -16.89
N LYS A 101 7.31 -7.42 -15.86
CA LYS A 101 8.62 -6.76 -15.92
C LYS A 101 9.64 -7.53 -15.10
N PHE A 102 10.92 -7.31 -15.39
CA PHE A 102 11.99 -7.89 -14.59
C PHE A 102 11.99 -7.25 -13.19
N LEU A 103 11.73 -8.05 -12.16
CA LEU A 103 11.85 -7.62 -10.77
C LEU A 103 13.26 -7.89 -10.28
N LYS A 104 13.98 -6.88 -9.77
CA LYS A 104 15.36 -7.05 -9.28
C LYS A 104 15.39 -7.83 -7.97
N VAL A 105 14.43 -7.56 -7.09
CA VAL A 105 14.25 -8.21 -5.79
C VAL A 105 13.21 -9.32 -5.92
N LYS A 106 13.28 -10.32 -5.05
CA LYS A 106 12.24 -11.34 -4.97
C LYS A 106 10.97 -10.71 -4.39
N PRO A 107 9.79 -11.00 -4.96
CA PRO A 107 8.53 -10.77 -4.27
C PRO A 107 8.53 -11.38 -2.86
N LEU A 108 7.81 -10.77 -1.93
CA LEU A 108 7.64 -11.32 -0.59
C LEU A 108 6.45 -12.27 -0.59
N LEU A 109 6.71 -13.54 -0.32
CA LEU A 109 5.67 -14.56 -0.20
C LEU A 109 5.42 -14.85 1.28
N GLU A 110 4.16 -14.76 1.70
CA GLU A 110 3.75 -15.04 3.08
C GLU A 110 2.56 -16.00 3.06
N CYS A 111 2.58 -17.01 3.94
CA CYS A 111 1.40 -17.83 4.16
C CYS A 111 0.54 -17.19 5.26
N LEU A 112 -0.71 -16.87 4.93
CA LEU A 112 -1.65 -16.23 5.85
C LEU A 112 -2.34 -17.24 6.77
N THR A 113 -2.29 -18.53 6.42
CA THR A 113 -3.00 -19.61 7.10
C THR A 113 -2.02 -20.54 7.77
N GLY A 114 -1.76 -20.29 9.06
CA GLY A 114 -1.47 -21.24 10.15
C GLY A 114 -0.34 -22.28 10.05
N ILE A 115 0.16 -22.63 8.88
CA ILE A 115 1.18 -23.64 8.67
C ILE A 115 2.51 -22.93 8.48
N GLY A 116 3.49 -23.29 9.30
CA GLY A 116 4.84 -22.77 9.17
C GLY A 116 5.55 -23.42 8.00
N TYR A 117 5.81 -22.64 6.94
CA TYR A 117 6.62 -23.07 5.81
C TYR A 117 8.04 -22.54 5.94
N GLN A 118 9.02 -23.37 5.59
CA GLN A 118 10.34 -22.86 5.22
C GLN A 118 10.33 -22.53 3.73
N GLU A 119 10.44 -21.24 3.42
CA GLU A 119 10.49 -20.74 2.06
C GLU A 119 11.92 -20.75 1.52
N LYS A 120 12.13 -21.39 0.37
CA LYS A 120 13.34 -21.24 -0.45
C LYS A 120 12.96 -20.58 -1.77
N ALA A 121 13.37 -19.31 -1.93
CA ALA A 121 13.18 -18.57 -3.16
C ALA A 121 14.42 -18.66 -4.06
N SER A 122 14.19 -18.82 -5.36
CA SER A 122 15.22 -18.85 -6.38
C SER A 122 14.71 -18.25 -7.70
N ARG A 123 15.62 -17.94 -8.62
CA ARG A 123 15.25 -17.46 -9.95
C ARG A 123 14.79 -18.61 -10.82
N HIS A 124 13.65 -18.43 -11.47
CA HIS A 124 13.14 -19.33 -12.49
C HIS A 124 13.30 -18.68 -13.86
N GLY A 125 14.39 -18.99 -14.55
CA GLY A 125 14.76 -18.31 -15.79
C GLY A 125 15.11 -16.83 -15.58
N PHE A 126 14.89 -15.99 -16.60
CA PHE A 126 15.36 -14.60 -16.61
C PHE A 126 14.49 -13.64 -15.78
N LYS A 127 13.17 -13.80 -15.78
CA LYS A 127 12.24 -12.85 -15.14
C LYS A 127 11.49 -13.41 -13.95
N SER A 128 11.29 -14.72 -13.88
CA SER A 128 10.38 -15.33 -12.91
C SER A 128 11.08 -15.70 -11.61
N TRP A 129 10.27 -15.85 -10.57
CA TRP A 129 10.71 -16.27 -9.25
C TRP A 129 9.99 -17.56 -8.88
N GLU A 130 10.74 -18.51 -8.34
CA GLU A 130 10.25 -19.80 -7.88
C GLU A 130 10.48 -19.93 -6.38
N TYR A 131 9.44 -20.36 -5.69
CA TYR A 131 9.38 -20.58 -4.26
C TYR A 131 9.10 -22.05 -4.04
N VAL A 132 9.97 -22.71 -3.28
CA VAL A 132 9.74 -24.06 -2.78
C VAL A 132 9.46 -23.95 -1.29
N LEU A 133 8.26 -24.33 -0.90
CA LEU A 133 7.78 -24.32 0.47
C LEU A 133 7.93 -25.72 1.07
N ASP A 134 8.78 -25.82 2.09
CA ASP A 134 8.96 -27.04 2.87
C ASP A 134 8.05 -26.98 4.10
N VAL A 135 7.25 -28.04 4.29
CA VAL A 135 6.19 -28.08 5.31
C VAL A 135 6.79 -28.64 6.59
N ASN A 136 7.03 -27.78 7.59
CA ASN A 136 7.65 -28.22 8.85
C ASN A 136 6.67 -28.86 9.85
N SER A 137 5.36 -28.81 9.58
CA SER A 137 4.32 -29.26 10.51
C SER A 137 3.21 -30.02 9.79
N TYR A 138 2.79 -31.15 10.37
CA TYR A 138 1.65 -31.98 9.97
C TYR A 138 0.29 -31.26 10.17
N GLY A 139 0.12 -30.07 9.62
CA GLY A 139 -1.17 -29.40 9.49
C GLY A 139 -1.84 -29.86 8.20
N GLU A 140 -3.15 -30.08 8.23
CA GLU A 140 -3.91 -30.36 7.01
C GLU A 140 -3.71 -29.21 6.02
N ALA A 141 -3.22 -29.52 4.83
CA ALA A 141 -2.92 -28.55 3.79
C ALA A 141 -4.17 -27.91 3.17
N GLU A 142 -5.36 -28.11 3.75
CA GLU A 142 -6.62 -27.65 3.18
C GLU A 142 -6.82 -26.16 3.42
N ASN A 143 -7.07 -25.43 2.32
CA ASN A 143 -7.42 -24.02 2.27
C ASN A 143 -6.29 -23.05 2.62
N ASN A 144 -5.06 -23.37 2.22
CA ASN A 144 -3.97 -22.43 2.41
C ASN A 144 -4.15 -21.15 1.57
N LEU A 145 -3.96 -20.01 2.21
CA LEU A 145 -3.91 -18.69 1.58
C LEU A 145 -2.48 -18.17 1.60
N PHE A 146 -2.06 -17.67 0.45
CA PHE A 146 -0.76 -17.09 0.23
C PHE A 146 -0.93 -15.64 -0.17
N MET A 147 -0.16 -14.75 0.45
CA MET A 147 -0.02 -13.37 0.03
C MET A 147 1.31 -13.24 -0.72
N ILE A 148 1.26 -12.60 -1.89
CA ILE A 148 2.47 -12.18 -2.59
C ILE A 148 2.49 -10.66 -2.72
N GLU A 149 3.56 -10.05 -2.25
CA GLU A 149 3.81 -8.61 -2.35
C GLU A 149 4.95 -8.35 -3.34
N ILE A 150 4.72 -7.43 -4.28
CA ILE A 150 5.71 -7.04 -5.29
C ILE A 150 6.49 -5.83 -4.78
N LEU A 151 7.80 -6.03 -4.64
CA LEU A 151 8.76 -4.98 -4.28
C LEU A 151 9.42 -4.51 -5.58
N ASP A 152 9.12 -3.28 -6.00
CA ASP A 152 9.72 -2.61 -7.17
C ASP A 152 10.90 -1.71 -6.74
#